data_AF-A0A960D2V6-F1
#
_entry.id   AF-A0A960D2V6-F1
#
_cell.length_a   1.000
_cell.length_b   1.000
_cell.length_c   1.000
_cell.angle_alpha   90.00
_cell.angle_beta   90.00
_cell.angle_gamma   90.00
#
_symmetry.space_group_name_H-M   'P 1'
#
loop_
_entity.id
_entity.type
_entity.pdbx_description
1 polymer ?
#
loop_
_entity_poly.entity_id
_entity_poly.type
_entity_poly.pdbx_seq_one_letter_code
_entity_poly.pdbx_strand_id
1 'polypeptide(L)'
;MATATRDGTPRRLFRDRREAGRVVAELLGAYRDNPDVVVLGLARGGVPVAFEVATALRAPLDAYIVRKLGAPGHEEFAVGALASGGRIVLNDDVVRGLRVTPAQLRETAEREGRELERREAVYRAGRPPLDVTGKTVILVDD
;
A
#
# COMPACT_ATOMS: atom_id res chain seq x y z
N MET A 1 23.77 18.49 12.78
CA MET A 1 24.68 17.45 12.24
C MET A 1 23.96 16.74 11.12
N ALA A 2 24.40 16.95 9.87
CA ALA A 2 23.77 16.40 8.68
C ALA A 2 24.37 15.04 8.34
N THR A 3 23.52 14.03 8.14
CA THR A 3 23.92 12.70 7.66
C THR A 3 23.86 12.69 6.14
N ALA A 4 25.03 12.63 5.50
CA ALA A 4 25.15 12.53 4.04
C ALA A 4 24.76 11.12 3.56
N THR A 5 23.93 11.05 2.53
CA THR A 5 23.65 9.83 1.74
C THR A 5 24.36 9.90 0.39
N ARG A 6 24.73 8.74 -0.14
CA ARG A 6 25.73 8.49 -1.22
C ARG A 6 25.48 9.11 -2.61
N ASP A 7 24.43 9.90 -2.84
CA ASP A 7 24.06 10.37 -4.19
C ASP A 7 23.91 11.89 -4.36
N GLY A 8 24.38 12.72 -3.42
CA GLY A 8 24.46 14.19 -3.62
C GLY A 8 23.13 14.93 -3.82
N THR A 9 22.03 14.21 -3.96
CA THR A 9 20.68 14.77 -4.03
C THR A 9 20.29 15.10 -2.60
N PRO A 10 20.06 16.39 -2.26
CA PRO A 10 19.64 16.73 -0.92
C PRO A 10 18.36 15.95 -0.60
N ARG A 11 18.35 15.27 0.56
CA ARG A 11 17.13 14.69 1.13
C ARG A 11 16.12 15.82 1.21
N ARG A 12 15.17 15.86 0.27
CA ARG A 12 14.00 16.74 0.40
C ARG A 12 13.21 16.21 1.58
N LEU A 13 13.36 16.88 2.71
CA LEU A 13 12.50 16.69 3.87
C LEU A 13 11.17 17.35 3.53
N PHE A 14 10.12 16.53 3.39
CA PHE A 14 8.76 17.02 3.31
C PHE A 14 8.25 17.31 4.73
N ARG A 15 7.49 18.39 4.90
CA ARG A 15 6.83 18.79 6.15
C ARG A 15 5.80 17.77 6.58
N ASP A 16 5.04 17.26 5.61
CA ASP A 16 4.00 16.27 5.82
C ASP A 16 3.76 15.46 4.53
N ARG A 17 2.92 14.43 4.64
CA ARG A 17 2.50 13.57 3.53
C ARG A 17 1.82 14.33 2.39
N ARG A 18 1.15 15.45 2.68
CA ARG A 18 0.48 16.24 1.64
C ARG A 18 1.50 17.00 0.81
N GLU A 19 2.53 17.57 1.44
CA GLU A 19 3.64 18.18 0.69
C GLU A 19 4.34 17.14 -0.19
N ALA A 20 4.64 15.96 0.36
CA ALA A 20 5.20 14.86 -0.43
C ALA A 20 4.30 14.51 -1.63
N GLY A 21 2.99 14.40 -1.40
CA GLY A 21 2.00 14.09 -2.44
C GLY A 21 1.94 15.14 -3.55
N ARG A 22 2.02 16.43 -3.22
CA ARG A 22 2.06 17.51 -4.22
C ARG A 22 3.32 17.45 -5.09
N VAL A 23 4.47 17.20 -4.45
CA VAL A 23 5.75 17.07 -5.17
C VAL A 23 5.71 15.88 -6.12
N VAL A 24 5.20 14.73 -5.68
CA VAL A 24 5.05 13.55 -6.55
C VAL A 24 4.04 13.81 -7.67
N ALA A 25 2.94 14.52 -7.37
CA ALA A 25 1.93 14.83 -8.37
C ALA A 25 2.46 15.68 -9.54
N GLU A 26 3.40 16.61 -9.27
CA GLU A 26 4.05 17.41 -10.32
C GLU A 26 4.84 16.53 -11.30
N LEU A 27 5.50 15.47 -10.80
CA LEU A 27 6.26 14.53 -11.62
C LEU A 27 5.36 13.63 -12.49
N LEU A 28 4.10 13.46 -12.08
CA LEU A 28 3.14 12.58 -12.74
C LEU A 28 2.22 13.31 -13.72
N GLY A 29 2.52 14.57 -14.07
CA GLY A 29 1.66 15.41 -14.92
C GLY A 29 1.26 14.79 -16.27
N ALA A 30 2.06 13.87 -16.82
CA ALA A 30 1.73 13.14 -18.04
C ALA A 30 0.47 12.26 -17.96
N TYR A 31 0.03 11.92 -16.74
CA TYR A 31 -1.16 11.11 -16.49
C TYR A 31 -2.44 11.93 -16.25
N ARG A 32 -2.34 13.26 -16.25
CA ARG A 32 -3.48 14.15 -15.99
C ARG A 32 -4.56 13.96 -17.07
N ASP A 33 -5.82 13.94 -16.65
CA ASP A 33 -7.00 13.80 -17.52
C ASP A 33 -7.09 12.49 -18.31
N ASN A 34 -6.26 11.51 -17.98
CA ASN A 34 -6.35 10.20 -18.60
C ASN A 34 -7.49 9.38 -17.95
N PRO A 35 -8.54 9.00 -18.70
CA PRO A 35 -9.68 8.25 -18.18
C PRO A 35 -9.33 6.80 -17.77
N ASP A 36 -8.15 6.32 -18.13
CA ASP A 36 -7.66 4.98 -17.79
C ASP A 36 -6.72 4.97 -16.59
N VAL A 37 -6.49 6.11 -15.94
CA VAL A 37 -5.68 6.18 -14.71
C VAL A 37 -6.55 6.07 -13.48
N VAL A 38 -6.12 5.23 -12.54
CA VAL A 38 -6.69 5.12 -11.19
C VAL A 38 -5.56 5.23 -10.17
N VAL A 39 -5.82 5.93 -9.06
CA VAL A 39 -4.84 6.11 -7.98
C VAL A 39 -5.28 5.28 -6.78
N LEU A 40 -4.38 4.44 -6.29
CA LEU A 40 -4.59 3.62 -5.11
C LEU A 40 -3.62 4.05 -4.00
N GLY A 41 -4.15 4.45 -2.84
CA GLY A 41 -3.34 4.76 -1.66
C GLY A 41 -3.23 3.56 -0.73
N LEU A 42 -2.01 3.12 -0.42
CA LEU A 42 -1.78 2.09 0.58
C LEU A 42 -2.19 2.60 1.97
N ALA A 43 -3.15 1.91 2.59
CA ALA A 43 -3.62 2.30 3.90
C ALA A 43 -2.56 1.97 4.98
N ARG A 44 -2.21 2.89 5.89
CA ARG A 44 -2.87 4.17 6.18
C ARG A 44 -2.10 5.39 5.68
N GLY A 45 -0.77 5.29 5.60
CA GLY A 45 0.15 6.41 5.39
C GLY A 45 0.14 6.93 3.95
N GLY A 46 0.05 6.03 2.97
CA GLY A 46 -0.03 6.40 1.55
C GLY A 46 -1.30 7.15 1.15
N VAL A 47 -2.41 7.02 1.89
CA VAL A 47 -3.70 7.63 1.49
C VAL A 47 -3.66 9.16 1.40
N PRO A 48 -3.12 9.92 2.38
CA PRO A 48 -2.92 11.36 2.25
C PRO A 48 -2.03 11.78 1.07
N VAL A 49 -1.01 10.98 0.71
CA VAL A 49 -0.13 11.24 -0.45
C VAL A 49 -0.92 11.01 -1.74
N ALA A 50 -1.59 9.86 -1.83
CA ALA A 50 -2.43 9.45 -2.94
C ALA A 50 -3.56 10.46 -3.22
N PHE A 51 -4.10 11.09 -2.18
CA PHE A 51 -5.12 12.12 -2.32
C PHE A 51 -4.63 13.32 -3.12
N GLU A 52 -3.43 13.83 -2.82
CA GLU A 52 -2.88 14.98 -3.56
C GLU A 52 -2.55 14.59 -5.01
N VAL A 53 -2.03 13.37 -5.22
CA VAL A 53 -1.79 12.81 -6.56
C VAL A 53 -3.08 12.70 -7.37
N ALA A 54 -4.10 12.04 -6.85
CA ALA A 54 -5.38 11.86 -7.53
C ALA A 54 -6.06 13.19 -7.86
N THR A 55 -6.03 14.14 -6.91
CA THR A 55 -6.58 15.49 -7.09
C THR A 55 -5.89 16.21 -8.24
N ALA A 56 -4.56 16.19 -8.28
CA ALA A 56 -3.80 16.86 -9.33
C ALA A 56 -4.00 16.21 -10.71
N LEU A 57 -4.12 14.88 -10.76
CA LEU A 57 -4.32 14.14 -12.01
C LEU A 57 -5.78 14.13 -12.48
N ARG A 58 -6.73 14.57 -11.64
CA ARG A 58 -8.18 14.43 -11.87
C ARG A 58 -8.59 12.96 -12.08
N ALA A 59 -7.95 12.06 -11.35
CA ALA A 59 -8.16 10.62 -11.43
C ALA A 59 -8.99 10.09 -10.24
N PRO A 60 -9.73 8.98 -10.40
CA PRO A 60 -10.36 8.29 -9.28
C PRO A 60 -9.34 7.86 -8.21
N LEU A 61 -9.73 7.97 -6.94
CA LEU A 61 -8.94 7.56 -5.79
C LEU A 61 -9.66 6.45 -5.02
N ASP A 62 -8.91 5.42 -4.63
CA ASP A 62 -9.38 4.42 -3.67
C ASP A 62 -8.28 4.04 -2.67
N ALA A 63 -8.68 3.52 -1.51
CA ALA A 63 -7.76 2.98 -0.52
C ALA A 63 -7.47 1.51 -0.85
N TYR A 64 -6.19 1.15 -0.96
CA TYR A 64 -5.75 -0.23 -1.09
C TYR A 64 -5.28 -0.75 0.26
N ILE A 65 -5.96 -1.79 0.75
CA ILE A 65 -5.83 -2.24 2.13
C ILE A 65 -5.21 -3.63 2.08
N VAL A 66 -4.04 -3.74 2.69
CA VAL A 66 -3.28 -4.98 2.78
C VAL A 66 -2.82 -5.20 4.21
N ARG A 67 -2.58 -6.46 4.56
CA ARG A 67 -1.99 -6.86 5.84
C ARG A 67 -0.73 -7.65 5.58
N LYS A 68 0.33 -7.39 6.34
CA LYS A 68 1.51 -8.24 6.33
C LYS A 68 1.19 -9.50 7.12
N LEU A 69 1.62 -10.65 6.61
CA LEU A 69 1.62 -11.90 7.35
C LEU A 69 2.98 -12.01 8.03
N GLY A 70 3.02 -11.81 9.35
CA GLY A 70 4.23 -11.98 10.15
C GLY A 70 4.60 -13.44 10.34
N ALA A 71 5.87 -13.71 10.62
CA ALA A 71 6.32 -15.05 11.01
C ALA A 71 5.75 -15.40 12.40
N PRO A 72 5.39 -16.66 12.65
CA PRO A 72 4.93 -17.10 13.97
C PRO A 72 5.96 -16.79 15.05
N GLY A 73 5.54 -16.08 16.10
CA GLY A 73 6.44 -15.64 17.20
C GLY A 73 7.35 -14.45 16.86
N HIS A 74 7.33 -13.97 15.61
CA HIS A 74 8.21 -12.93 15.10
C HIS A 74 7.47 -12.00 14.13
N GLU A 75 6.50 -11.24 14.66
CA GLU A 75 5.55 -10.45 13.85
C GLU A 75 6.22 -9.36 13.00
N GLU A 76 7.41 -8.89 13.40
CA GLU A 76 8.23 -7.93 12.64
C GLU A 76 8.80 -8.51 11.33
N PHE A 77 8.87 -9.83 11.20
CA PHE A 77 9.40 -10.51 10.01
C PHE A 77 8.26 -10.99 9.10
N ALA A 78 8.06 -10.33 7.96
CA ALA A 78 6.99 -10.69 7.05
C ALA A 78 7.34 -11.96 6.24
N VAL A 79 6.46 -12.97 6.31
CA VAL A 79 6.48 -14.17 5.45
C VAL A 79 5.62 -13.99 4.21
N GLY A 80 4.78 -12.96 4.18
CA GLY A 80 3.88 -12.68 3.07
C GLY A 80 2.98 -11.48 3.32
N ALA A 81 1.95 -11.37 2.49
CA ALA A 81 0.91 -10.37 2.57
C ALA A 81 -0.47 -10.98 2.24
N LEU A 82 -1.49 -10.38 2.83
CA LEU A 82 -2.90 -10.68 2.61
C LEU A 82 -3.58 -9.42 2.08
N ALA A 83 -4.29 -9.56 0.97
CA ALA A 83 -5.09 -8.52 0.35
C ALA A 83 -6.58 -8.89 0.36
N SER A 84 -7.40 -7.89 0.04
CA SER A 84 -8.87 -7.99 -0.07
C SER A 84 -9.31 -9.23 -0.86
N GLY A 85 -10.40 -9.86 -0.43
CA GLY A 85 -10.90 -11.09 -1.05
C GLY A 85 -10.08 -12.35 -0.71
N GLY A 86 -9.30 -12.33 0.37
CA GLY A 86 -8.57 -13.50 0.87
C GLY A 86 -7.31 -13.85 0.06
N ARG A 87 -6.81 -12.94 -0.77
CA ARG A 87 -5.65 -13.20 -1.64
C ARG A 87 -4.37 -13.14 -0.83
N ILE A 88 -3.67 -14.27 -0.76
CA ILE A 88 -2.40 -14.40 -0.03
C ILE A 88 -1.25 -14.47 -1.03
N VAL A 89 -0.19 -13.71 -0.77
CA VAL A 89 1.10 -13.79 -1.46
C VAL A 89 2.16 -14.10 -0.41
N LEU A 90 2.96 -15.13 -0.65
CA LEU A 90 4.00 -15.59 0.28
C LEU A 90 5.39 -15.37 -0.31
N ASN A 91 6.37 -15.20 0.58
CA ASN A 91 7.76 -15.35 0.25
C ASN A 91 8.20 -16.77 0.65
N ASP A 92 8.26 -17.65 -0.35
CA ASP A 92 8.56 -19.07 -0.12
C ASP A 92 9.94 -19.31 0.49
N ASP A 93 10.93 -18.46 0.19
CA ASP A 93 12.28 -18.57 0.79
C ASP A 93 12.24 -18.29 2.29
N VAL A 94 11.50 -17.27 2.72
CA VAL A 94 11.34 -16.92 4.13
C VAL A 94 10.53 -17.99 4.86
N VAL A 95 9.43 -18.47 4.25
CA VAL A 95 8.60 -19.55 4.80
C VAL A 95 9.44 -20.80 5.03
N ARG A 96 10.26 -21.20 4.05
CA ARG A 96 11.18 -22.35 4.17
C ARG A 96 12.27 -22.11 5.22
N GLY A 97 12.91 -20.94 5.19
CA GLY A 97 14.02 -20.61 6.09
C GLY A 97 13.60 -20.61 7.56
N LEU A 98 12.39 -20.15 7.84
CA LEU A 98 11.81 -20.12 9.20
C LEU A 98 11.01 -21.40 9.55
N ARG A 99 10.93 -22.37 8.64
CA ARG A 99 10.17 -23.63 8.79
C ARG A 99 8.72 -23.39 9.24
N VAL A 100 8.08 -22.36 8.68
CA VAL A 100 6.70 -22.01 9.01
C VAL A 100 5.78 -23.10 8.50
N THR A 101 5.01 -23.70 9.41
CA THR A 101 4.09 -24.77 9.04
C THR A 101 2.83 -24.21 8.37
N PRO A 102 2.14 -24.99 7.52
CA PRO A 102 0.86 -24.59 6.95
C PRO A 102 -0.20 -24.23 8.00
N ALA A 103 -0.18 -24.89 9.17
CA ALA A 103 -1.11 -24.60 10.27
C ALA A 103 -0.86 -23.22 10.86
N GLN A 104 0.40 -22.87 11.16
CA GLN A 104 0.77 -21.56 11.69
C GLN A 104 0.49 -20.43 10.68
N LEU A 105 0.70 -20.71 9.38
CA LEU A 105 0.38 -19.75 8.33
C LEU A 105 -1.13 -19.48 8.25
N ARG A 106 -1.97 -20.52 8.33
CA ARG A 106 -3.44 -20.36 8.37
C ARG A 106 -3.87 -19.53 9.57
N GLU A 107 -3.38 -19.84 10.76
CA GLU A 107 -3.73 -19.09 11.97
C GLU A 107 -3.37 -17.60 11.83
N THR A 108 -2.19 -17.30 11.30
CA THR A 108 -1.75 -15.93 11.02
C THR A 108 -2.66 -15.26 9.98
N ALA A 109 -2.96 -15.96 8.88
CA ALA A 109 -3.81 -15.43 7.82
C ALA A 109 -5.24 -15.16 8.29
N GLU A 110 -5.82 -16.02 9.13
CA GLU A 110 -7.15 -15.82 9.71
C GLU A 110 -7.19 -14.60 10.65
N ARG A 111 -6.17 -14.45 11.50
CA ARG A 111 -6.07 -13.28 12.38
C ARG A 111 -5.94 -11.98 11.59
N GLU A 112 -5.04 -11.95 10.62
CA GLU A 112 -4.84 -10.78 9.77
C GLU A 112 -6.05 -10.52 8.85
N GLY A 113 -6.77 -11.56 8.43
CA GLY A 113 -7.98 -11.47 7.62
C GLY A 113 -9.11 -10.75 8.35
N ARG A 114 -9.35 -11.07 9.63
CA ARG A 114 -10.35 -10.35 10.44
C ARG A 114 -10.03 -8.86 10.57
N GLU A 115 -8.76 -8.52 10.75
CA GLU A 115 -8.33 -7.12 10.83
C GLU A 115 -8.40 -6.41 9.46
N LEU A 116 -8.08 -7.13 8.38
CA LEU A 116 -8.24 -6.63 7.02
C LEU A 116 -9.70 -6.23 6.77
N GLU A 117 -10.65 -7.16 6.97
CA GLU A 117 -12.08 -6.93 6.77
C GLU A 117 -12.60 -5.74 7.59
N ARG A 118 -12.18 -5.64 8.86
CA ARG A 118 -12.53 -4.50 9.71
C ARG A 118 -12.06 -3.17 9.12
N ARG A 119 -10.83 -3.10 8.60
CA ARG A 119 -10.29 -1.89 7.97
C ARG A 119 -10.98 -1.58 6.66
N GLU A 120 -11.24 -2.60 5.84
CA GLU A 120 -11.99 -2.44 4.59
C GLU A 120 -13.35 -1.80 4.84
N ALA A 121 -14.09 -2.29 5.83
CA ALA A 121 -15.39 -1.72 6.19
C ALA A 121 -15.27 -0.23 6.56
N VAL A 122 -14.26 0.15 7.34
CA VAL A 122 -14.04 1.54 7.78
C VAL A 122 -13.65 2.45 6.61
N TYR A 123 -12.68 2.06 5.79
CA TYR A 123 -12.19 2.90 4.68
C TYR A 123 -13.20 3.02 3.54
N ARG A 124 -13.90 1.93 3.24
CA ARG A 124 -14.83 1.88 2.11
C ARG A 124 -16.21 2.40 2.46
N ALA A 125 -16.64 2.27 3.72
CA ALA A 125 -17.97 2.65 4.18
C ALA A 125 -19.08 2.09 3.27
N GLY A 126 -18.94 0.81 2.86
CA GLY A 126 -19.88 0.13 1.98
C GLY A 126 -19.66 0.35 0.47
N ARG A 127 -18.73 1.21 0.06
CA ARG A 127 -18.41 1.40 -1.37
C ARG A 127 -17.63 0.20 -1.93
N PRO A 128 -17.93 -0.27 -3.15
CA PRO A 128 -17.15 -1.32 -3.79
C PRO A 128 -15.72 -0.83 -4.13
N PRO A 129 -14.75 -1.74 -4.29
CA PRO A 129 -13.45 -1.43 -4.88
C PRO A 129 -13.59 -0.87 -6.29
N LEU A 130 -12.68 0.05 -6.64
CA LEU A 130 -12.52 0.45 -8.03
C LEU A 130 -12.10 -0.75 -8.88
N ASP A 131 -12.71 -0.89 -10.05
CA ASP A 131 -12.23 -1.83 -11.05
C ASP A 131 -10.95 -1.27 -11.69
N VAL A 132 -9.90 -2.07 -11.65
CA VAL A 132 -8.57 -1.73 -12.17
C VAL A 132 -8.25 -2.48 -13.45
N THR A 133 -9.17 -3.31 -13.96
CA THR A 133 -8.95 -4.13 -15.14
C THR A 133 -8.70 -3.25 -16.36
N GLY A 134 -7.55 -3.44 -17.00
CA GLY A 134 -7.15 -2.64 -18.17
C GLY A 134 -6.78 -1.18 -17.85
N LYS A 135 -6.74 -0.79 -16.58
CA LYS A 135 -6.37 0.57 -16.13
C LYS A 135 -4.87 0.67 -15.85
N THR A 136 -4.34 1.89 -15.99
CA THR A 136 -3.05 2.26 -15.42
C THR A 136 -3.24 2.55 -13.94
N VAL A 137 -2.65 1.73 -13.08
CA VAL A 137 -2.74 1.89 -11.62
C VAL A 137 -1.51 2.63 -11.10
N ILE A 138 -1.74 3.76 -10.44
CA ILE A 138 -0.72 4.46 -9.66
C ILE A 138 -0.90 4.07 -8.19
N LEU A 139 -0.04 3.15 -7.71
CA LEU A 139 -0.02 2.73 -6.32
C LEU A 139 0.91 3.65 -5.51
N VAL A 140 0.41 4.21 -4.41
CA VAL A 140 1.09 5.25 -3.63
C VAL A 140 1.24 4.81 -2.17
N ASP A 141 2.46 4.94 -1.63
CA ASP A 141 2.78 4.86 -0.20
C ASP A 141 3.53 6.13 0.24
N ASP A 142 3.72 6.31 1.55
CA ASP A 142 4.38 7.50 2.14
C ASP A 142 5.88 7.37 2.45
#